data_AF-A0A4U2ZT37-F1
#
_entry.id   AF-A0A4U2ZT37-F1
#
_cell.length_a   1.000
_cell.length_b   1.000
_cell.length_c   1.000
_cell.angle_alpha   90.00
_cell.angle_beta   90.00
_cell.angle_gamma   90.00
#
_symmetry.space_group_name_H-M   'P 1'
#
loop_
_entity.id
_entity.type
_entity.pdbx_description
1 polymer ?
#
loop_
_entity_poly.entity_id
_entity_poly.type
_entity_poly.pdbx_seq_one_letter_code
_entity_poly.pdbx_strand_id
1 'polypeptide(L)'
;DASTDQSLAKIKEIIEGDSRIRLLSLKENVGAAKARNIAIEEARGRYIAFLDSDDIWLPHKLKTQLLFMEEMNAAFSYASYSLIDENS
;
A
#
# COMPACT_ATOMS: atom_id res chain seq x y z
N ASP A 1 2.78 9.39 7.87
CA ASP A 1 2.45 10.78 8.24
C ASP A 1 2.89 11.15 9.68
N ALA A 2 4.02 10.61 10.18
CA ALA A 2 4.50 10.83 11.55
C ALA A 2 3.46 10.49 12.65
N SER A 3 2.90 9.28 12.58
CA SER A 3 1.97 8.75 13.60
C SER A 3 2.58 8.85 15.00
N THR A 4 1.80 9.34 15.96
CA THR A 4 2.21 9.59 17.35
C THR A 4 1.78 8.48 18.32
N ASP A 5 1.14 7.44 17.80
CA ASP A 5 0.64 6.29 18.55
C ASP A 5 1.62 5.10 18.51
N GLN A 6 1.16 3.92 18.92
CA GLN A 6 1.97 2.70 18.95
C GLN A 6 2.14 2.05 17.57
N SER A 7 1.62 2.64 16.49
CA SER A 7 1.64 2.04 15.15
C SER A 7 3.07 1.77 14.68
N LEU A 8 4.01 2.69 14.89
CA LEU A 8 5.41 2.48 14.49
C LEU A 8 6.08 1.30 15.19
N ALA A 9 5.78 1.07 16.47
CA ALA A 9 6.36 -0.03 17.22
C ALA A 9 5.79 -1.38 16.75
N LYS A 10 4.47 -1.46 16.60
CA LYS A 10 3.78 -2.66 16.10
C LYS A 10 4.18 -3.00 14.67
N ILE A 11 4.28 -2.01 13.80
CA ILE A 11 4.72 -2.24 12.42
C ILE A 11 6.13 -2.83 12.40
N LYS A 12 7.06 -2.29 13.19
CA LYS A 12 8.44 -2.82 13.25
C LYS A 12 8.48 -4.30 13.66
N GLU A 13 7.64 -4.69 14.60
CA GLU A 13 7.49 -6.09 15.03
C GLU A 13 6.88 -6.96 13.91
N ILE A 14 5.79 -6.52 13.29
CA ILE A 14 5.10 -7.27 12.23
C ILE A 14 5.98 -7.50 11.00
N ILE A 15 6.81 -6.52 10.65
CA ILE A 15 7.66 -6.60 9.45
C ILE A 15 9.01 -7.26 9.72
N GLU A 16 9.30 -7.65 10.97
CA GLU A 16 10.57 -8.26 11.33
C GLU A 16 10.78 -9.55 10.52
N GLY A 17 11.87 -9.60 9.74
CA GLY A 17 12.18 -10.73 8.87
C GLY A 17 11.52 -10.70 7.48
N ASP A 18 10.59 -9.79 7.19
CA ASP A 18 10.01 -9.63 5.85
C ASP A 18 10.74 -8.55 5.04
N SER A 19 11.71 -8.98 4.22
CA SER A 19 12.50 -8.08 3.38
C SER A 19 11.71 -7.38 2.27
N ARG A 20 10.45 -7.77 2.03
CA ARG A 20 9.59 -7.15 1.01
C ARG A 20 9.01 -5.82 1.51
N ILE A 21 8.94 -5.62 2.83
CA ILE A 21 8.32 -4.45 3.43
C ILE A 21 9.40 -3.45 3.83
N ARG A 22 9.28 -2.21 3.33
CA ARG A 22 10.15 -1.08 3.68
C ARG A 22 9.34 -0.03 4.43
N LEU A 23 9.63 0.18 5.71
CA LEU A 23 9.01 1.24 6.50
C LEU A 23 9.70 2.59 6.26
N LEU A 24 8.93 3.57 5.76
CA LEU A 24 9.37 4.96 5.63
C LEU A 24 8.72 5.81 6.74
N SER A 25 9.50 6.20 7.74
CA SER A 25 9.03 7.07 8.82
C SER A 25 9.40 8.53 8.52
N LEU A 26 8.39 9.41 8.49
CA LEU A 26 8.58 10.84 8.25
C LEU A 26 8.81 11.57 9.58
N LYS A 27 9.64 12.61 9.56
CA LYS A 27 9.98 13.42 10.75
C LYS A 27 8.81 14.27 11.25
N GLU A 28 7.88 14.62 10.37
CA GLU A 28 6.72 15.46 10.66
C GLU A 28 5.50 14.96 9.88
N ASN A 29 4.31 15.34 10.34
CA ASN A 29 3.07 15.04 9.63
C ASN A 29 2.94 15.98 8.43
N VAL A 30 3.10 15.43 7.23
CA VAL A 30 3.03 16.16 5.96
C VAL A 30 1.70 15.97 5.23
N GLY A 31 0.74 15.28 5.83
CA GLY A 31 -0.52 14.87 5.22
C GLY A 31 -0.38 13.69 4.24
N ALA A 32 -1.50 13.04 3.93
CA ALA A 32 -1.54 11.81 3.14
C ALA A 32 -1.02 11.99 1.70
N ALA A 33 -1.35 13.11 1.04
CA ALA A 33 -0.93 13.36 -0.34
C ALA A 33 0.61 13.45 -0.47
N LYS A 34 1.26 14.23 0.40
CA LYS A 34 2.72 14.37 0.39
C LYS A 34 3.41 13.08 0.85
N ALA A 35 2.83 12.35 1.80
CA ALA A 35 3.34 11.03 2.20
C ALA A 35 3.30 10.02 1.03
N ARG A 36 2.22 9.99 0.25
CA ARG A 36 2.13 9.14 -0.96
C ARG A 36 3.17 9.54 -2.01
N ASN A 37 3.38 10.82 -2.25
CA ASN A 37 4.40 11.28 -3.21
C ASN A 37 5.81 10.84 -2.81
N ILE A 38 6.17 10.96 -1.52
CA ILE A 38 7.46 10.48 -1.02
C ILE A 38 7.58 8.96 -1.21
N ALA A 39 6.51 8.20 -0.95
CA ALA A 39 6.51 6.75 -1.16
C ALA A 39 6.66 6.36 -2.65
N ILE A 40 6.07 7.14 -3.57
CA ILE A 40 6.22 6.96 -5.02
C ILE A 40 7.67 7.19 -5.46
N GLU A 41 8.32 8.25 -4.95
CA GLU A 41 9.73 8.55 -5.24
C GLU A 41 10.68 7.44 -4.76
N GLU A 42 10.35 6.78 -3.65
CA GLU A 42 11.11 5.67 -3.07
C GLU A 42 10.79 4.29 -3.67
N ALA A 43 9.74 4.20 -4.50
CA ALA A 43 9.29 2.95 -5.09
C ALA A 43 10.29 2.42 -6.13
N ARG A 44 10.51 1.11 -6.12
CA ARG A 44 11.48 0.43 -7.02
C ARG A 44 10.83 -0.58 -7.98
N GLY A 45 9.51 -0.73 -7.88
CA GLY A 45 8.75 -1.66 -8.71
C GLY A 45 8.44 -1.07 -10.09
N ARG A 46 8.18 -1.95 -11.06
CA ARG A 46 7.66 -1.56 -12.38
C ARG A 46 6.24 -0.97 -12.32
N TYR A 47 5.47 -1.39 -11.32
CA TYR A 47 4.09 -0.97 -11.10
C TYR A 47 3.95 -0.35 -9.72
N ILE A 48 3.02 0.59 -9.59
CA ILE A 48 2.61 1.22 -8.33
C ILE A 48 1.16 0.85 -8.07
N ALA A 49 0.85 0.42 -6.84
CA ALA A 49 -0.50 0.15 -6.39
C ALA A 49 -0.67 0.72 -4.97
N PHE A 50 -1.80 1.38 -4.71
CA PHE A 50 -2.11 1.99 -3.42
C PHE A 50 -3.08 1.10 -2.64
N LEU A 51 -2.76 0.89 -1.36
CA LEU A 51 -3.62 0.22 -0.39
C LEU A 51 -3.68 1.12 0.85
N ASP A 52 -4.86 1.57 1.22
CA ASP A 52 -5.07 2.35 2.44
C ASP A 52 -5.05 1.41 3.65
N SER A 53 -4.70 1.93 4.84
CA SER A 53 -4.40 1.12 6.03
C SER A 53 -5.62 0.46 6.67
N ASP A 54 -6.81 0.93 6.33
CA ASP A 54 -8.13 0.45 6.75
C ASP A 54 -8.78 -0.48 5.70
N ASP A 55 -8.10 -0.73 4.58
CA ASP A 55 -8.55 -1.61 3.50
C ASP A 55 -7.81 -2.95 3.49
N ILE A 56 -8.44 -3.96 2.87
CA ILE A 56 -7.81 -5.24 2.55
C ILE A 56 -7.98 -5.60 1.08
N TRP A 57 -6.97 -6.25 0.52
CA TRP A 57 -7.04 -6.85 -0.81
C TRP A 57 -7.35 -8.34 -0.74
N LEU A 58 -8.18 -8.81 -1.67
CA LEU A 58 -8.34 -10.24 -1.91
C LEU A 58 -7.01 -10.86 -2.34
N PRO A 59 -6.72 -12.13 -1.98
CA PRO A 59 -5.41 -12.77 -2.21
C PRO A 59 -4.90 -12.74 -3.65
N HIS A 60 -5.80 -12.65 -4.63
CA HIS A 60 -5.45 -12.69 -6.06
C HIS A 60 -5.51 -11.32 -6.75
N LYS A 61 -5.83 -10.24 -6.04
CA LYS A 61 -6.08 -8.92 -6.65
C LYS A 61 -4.95 -8.44 -7.55
N LEU A 62 -3.72 -8.39 -7.04
CA LEU A 62 -2.56 -7.93 -7.81
C LEU A 62 -2.27 -8.83 -9.02
N LYS A 63 -2.30 -10.16 -8.83
CA LYS A 63 -2.06 -11.13 -9.91
C LYS A 63 -3.06 -10.96 -11.04
N THR A 64 -4.35 -10.85 -10.72
CA THR A 64 -5.42 -10.67 -11.71
C THR A 64 -5.27 -9.36 -12.47
N GLN A 65 -4.96 -8.25 -11.79
CA GLN A 65 -4.78 -6.96 -12.47
C GLN A 65 -3.56 -6.94 -13.37
N LEU A 66 -2.44 -7.53 -12.94
CA LEU A 66 -1.22 -7.58 -13.76
C LEU A 66 -1.42 -8.40 -15.04
N LEU A 67 -2.04 -9.58 -14.94
CA LEU A 67 -2.35 -10.42 -16.10
C LEU A 67 -3.28 -9.71 -17.09
N PHE A 68 -4.34 -9.06 -16.58
CA PHE A 68 -5.25 -8.27 -17.41
C PHE A 68 -4.51 -7.12 -18.13
N MET A 69 -3.65 -6.39 -17.41
CA MET A 69 -2.89 -5.29 -18.01
C MET A 69 -1.91 -5.76 -19.07
N GLU A 70 -1.29 -6.93 -18.88
CA GLU A 70 -0.41 -7.54 -19.87
C GLU A 70 -1.18 -7.98 -21.12
N GLU A 71 -2.30 -8.69 -20.95
CA GLU A 71 -3.14 -9.18 -22.05
C GLU A 71 -3.72 -8.04 -22.89
N MET A 72 -4.19 -6.97 -22.23
CA MET A 72 -4.79 -5.83 -22.90
C MET A 72 -3.78 -4.78 -23.37
N ASN A 73 -2.48 -5.00 -23.12
CA ASN A 73 -1.42 -4.01 -23.30
C ASN A 73 -1.79 -2.64 -22.68
N ALA A 74 -2.34 -2.67 -21.46
CA ALA A 74 -2.86 -1.51 -20.76
C ALA A 74 -1.80 -0.89 -19.84
N ALA A 75 -1.73 0.44 -19.83
CA ALA A 75 -0.82 1.18 -18.96
C ALA A 75 -1.27 1.24 -17.48
N PHE A 76 -2.57 1.13 -17.22
CA PHE A 76 -3.14 1.10 -15.88
C PHE A 76 -4.43 0.27 -15.83
N SER A 77 -4.83 -0.15 -14.63
CA SER A 77 -6.14 -0.75 -14.38
C SER A 77 -6.67 -0.32 -13.01
N TYR A 78 -7.99 -0.40 -12.82
CA TYR A 78 -8.66 -0.19 -11.55
C TYR A 78 -9.73 -1.28 -11.35
N ALA A 79 -10.19 -1.44 -10.11
CA ALA A 79 -11.25 -2.39 -9.78
C ALA A 79 -12.30 -1.69 -8.92
N SER A 80 -13.50 -2.29 -8.84
CA SER A 80 -14.48 -1.91 -7.84
C SER A 80 -13.98 -2.22 -6.43
N TYR A 81 -14.66 -1.66 -5.44
CA TYR A 81 -14.50 -1.97 -4.02
C TYR A 81 -15.75 -2.66 -3.47
N SER A 82 -15.64 -3.21 -2.27
CA SER A 82 -16.75 -3.73 -1.48
C SER A 82 -16.65 -3.14 -0.08
N LEU A 83 -17.79 -2.94 0.58
CA LEU A 83 -17.82 -2.41 1.94
C LEU A 83 -17.67 -3.58 2.93
N ILE A 84 -16.90 -3.35 3.98
CA ILE A 84 -16.69 -4.27 5.09
C ILE A 84 -17.18 -3.55 6.34
N ASP A 85 -17.97 -4.23 7.16
CA ASP A 85 -18.30 -3.76 8.50
C ASP A 85 -17.15 -4.11 9.44
N GLU A 86 -16.69 -3.13 10.20
CA GLU A 86 -15.59 -3.25 11.17
C GLU A 86 -15.83 -4.36 12.21
N ASN A 87 -17.09 -4.77 12.42
CA ASN A 87 -17.49 -5.80 13.38
C ASN A 87 -17.71 -7.20 12.79
N SER A 88 -17.44 -7.39 11.49
CA SER A 88 -17.64 -8.69 10.79
C SER A 88 -16.47 -9.65 10.94
#